data_AF-A0A7K0P0R5-F1
#
_entry.id   AF-A0A7K0P0R5-F1
#
_cell.length_a   1.000
_cell.length_b   1.000
_cell.length_c   1.000
_cell.angle_alpha   90.00
_cell.angle_beta   90.00
_cell.angle_gamma   90.00
#
_symmetry.space_group_name_H-M   'P 1'
#
loop_
_entity.id
_entity.type
_entity.pdbx_description
1 polymer ?
#
loop_
_entity_poly.entity_id
_entity_poly.type
_entity_poly.pdbx_seq_one_letter_code
_entity_poly.pdbx_strand_id
1 'polypeptide(L)'
;MRITRTRAAIALGVIAASTVIVRGTGLPDAAAAGTVTYNANVSTLVNGVARAQLEPVVRDLSGEQATTVGGQTYTFSAPRYSNNHVPGQWSAPIDKAEQYIYEKMAGYGLSSVKYQVFPGDGNAMNFPEGRNVIGQITGTSRPSEIVVVGCHLDVMNDAAWPKGSAPGADDNASGCSALLYMARMMAGYKLDRTVRFIAFDAEENAPWSNGGNTVGSGYNAAQSKLAKEKIVGMIQMDGLAYNPVQSAGAVMEMHVRKSTADAGGIDLAMYTMWRDAITTYGITGFVPTK
;
A
#
# COMPACT_ATOMS: atom_id res chain seq x y z
N MET A 1 16.75 -4.64 -7.92
CA MET A 1 15.38 -4.23 -8.32
C MET A 1 15.31 -4.05 -9.85
N ARG A 2 14.56 -4.89 -10.57
CA ARG A 2 14.33 -4.73 -12.02
C ARG A 2 13.01 -3.95 -12.25
N ILE A 3 13.07 -2.89 -13.07
CA ILE A 3 12.19 -1.69 -13.05
C ILE A 3 10.79 -1.91 -13.64
N THR A 4 10.57 -2.98 -14.39
CA THR A 4 9.39 -3.08 -15.26
C THR A 4 8.08 -3.32 -14.50
N ARG A 5 8.08 -4.00 -13.34
CA ARG A 5 6.87 -4.14 -12.49
C ARG A 5 6.61 -2.95 -11.58
N THR A 6 7.63 -2.26 -11.08
CA THR A 6 7.42 -1.11 -10.19
C THR A 6 6.77 0.07 -10.93
N ARG A 7 7.02 0.19 -12.24
CA ARG A 7 6.25 1.10 -13.10
C ARG A 7 4.79 0.68 -13.24
N ALA A 8 4.50 -0.60 -13.48
CA ALA A 8 3.13 -1.10 -13.64
C ALA A 8 2.33 -1.06 -12.33
N ALA A 9 2.85 -1.55 -11.21
CA ALA A 9 2.15 -1.55 -9.92
C ALA A 9 1.88 -0.12 -9.40
N ILE A 10 2.82 0.81 -9.60
CA ILE A 10 2.66 2.21 -9.21
C ILE A 10 1.82 2.96 -10.22
N ALA A 11 2.00 2.73 -11.53
CA ALA A 11 1.09 3.25 -12.53
C ALA A 11 -0.33 2.78 -12.24
N LEU A 12 -0.53 1.56 -11.78
CA LEU A 12 -1.86 1.04 -11.48
C LEU A 12 -2.39 1.45 -10.10
N GLY A 13 -1.56 1.68 -9.09
CA GLY A 13 -1.97 2.33 -7.85
C GLY A 13 -2.38 3.78 -8.09
N VAL A 14 -1.60 4.51 -8.91
CA VAL A 14 -1.92 5.84 -9.43
C VAL A 14 -3.18 5.79 -10.29
N ILE A 15 -3.32 4.79 -11.17
CA ILE A 15 -4.46 4.69 -12.07
C ILE A 15 -5.71 4.32 -11.30
N ALA A 16 -5.74 3.29 -10.45
CA ALA A 16 -6.90 2.90 -9.67
C ALA A 16 -7.29 3.97 -8.64
N ALA A 17 -6.33 4.70 -8.05
CA ALA A 17 -6.65 5.91 -7.32
C ALA A 17 -7.28 6.96 -8.27
N SER A 18 -6.70 7.20 -9.44
CA SER A 18 -7.16 8.22 -10.40
C SER A 18 -8.45 7.89 -11.18
N THR A 19 -8.78 6.63 -11.44
CA THR A 19 -9.96 6.17 -12.19
C THR A 19 -11.16 6.07 -11.30
N VAL A 20 -10.96 5.65 -10.04
CA VAL A 20 -11.92 5.96 -8.99
C VAL A 20 -12.11 7.46 -8.97
N ILE A 21 -11.06 8.29 -8.94
CA ILE A 21 -11.15 9.76 -8.94
C ILE A 21 -11.83 10.37 -10.18
N VAL A 22 -11.80 9.77 -11.38
CA VAL A 22 -12.25 10.46 -12.61
C VAL A 22 -13.69 10.14 -13.05
N ARG A 23 -14.32 8.99 -12.74
CA ARG A 23 -15.79 8.81 -12.97
C ARG A 23 -16.40 7.74 -12.05
N GLY A 24 -17.63 8.01 -11.58
CA GLY A 24 -18.57 6.97 -11.10
C GLY A 24 -18.63 6.78 -9.58
N THR A 25 -19.85 6.65 -9.06
CA THR A 25 -20.24 6.53 -7.64
C THR A 25 -19.98 5.11 -7.10
N GLY A 26 -19.02 4.94 -6.19
CA GLY A 26 -18.76 3.66 -5.50
C GLY A 26 -17.82 2.69 -6.24
N LEU A 27 -17.46 1.60 -5.56
CA LEU A 27 -16.89 0.40 -6.21
C LEU A 27 -17.85 -0.01 -7.34
N PRO A 28 -17.37 -0.38 -8.53
CA PRO A 28 -18.25 -0.67 -9.63
C PRO A 28 -19.14 -1.86 -9.28
N ASP A 29 -20.46 -1.65 -9.27
CA ASP A 29 -21.39 -2.75 -9.54
C ASP A 29 -21.02 -3.36 -10.90
N ALA A 30 -21.25 -4.66 -11.09
CA ALA A 30 -20.96 -5.33 -12.37
C ALA A 30 -21.63 -4.67 -13.59
N ALA A 31 -22.68 -3.87 -13.38
CA ALA A 31 -23.39 -3.10 -14.38
C ALA A 31 -22.86 -1.65 -14.57
N ALA A 32 -21.94 -1.18 -13.73
CA ALA A 32 -21.53 0.23 -13.62
C ALA A 32 -20.00 0.44 -13.64
N ALA A 33 -19.22 -0.53 -14.15
CA ALA A 33 -17.80 -0.32 -14.43
C ALA A 33 -17.65 0.77 -15.51
N GLY A 34 -17.44 2.01 -15.08
CA GLY A 34 -17.20 3.12 -15.99
C GLY A 34 -15.94 2.87 -16.81
N THR A 35 -15.99 3.21 -18.11
CA THR A 35 -14.81 3.14 -18.98
C THR A 35 -13.71 4.06 -18.44
N VAL A 36 -12.48 3.55 -18.33
CA VAL A 36 -11.31 4.35 -17.97
C VAL A 36 -11.06 5.41 -19.04
N THR A 37 -11.38 6.67 -18.71
CA THR A 37 -11.16 7.81 -19.61
C THR A 37 -9.73 8.31 -19.45
N TYR A 38 -9.07 8.61 -20.56
CA TYR A 38 -7.72 9.17 -20.55
C TYR A 38 -7.69 10.52 -19.82
N ASN A 39 -6.69 10.71 -18.97
CA ASN A 39 -6.42 11.97 -18.29
C ASN A 39 -4.91 12.30 -18.38
N ALA A 40 -4.59 13.49 -18.86
CA ALA A 40 -3.20 13.90 -19.08
C ALA A 40 -2.36 13.97 -17.78
N ASN A 41 -2.98 14.36 -16.66
CA ASN A 41 -2.31 14.36 -15.35
C ASN A 41 -1.99 12.94 -14.91
N VAL A 42 -2.92 11.99 -15.11
CA VAL A 42 -2.69 10.58 -14.82
C VAL A 42 -1.59 10.02 -15.71
N SER A 43 -1.61 10.32 -17.01
CA SER A 43 -0.55 9.92 -17.93
C SER A 43 0.82 10.47 -17.49
N THR A 44 0.88 11.71 -17.03
CA THR A 44 2.10 12.33 -16.48
C THR A 44 2.59 11.58 -15.24
N LEU A 45 1.70 11.26 -14.30
CA LEU A 45 2.03 10.51 -13.09
C LEU A 45 2.55 9.09 -13.41
N VAL A 46 1.88 8.40 -14.34
CA VAL A 46 2.25 7.06 -14.82
C VAL A 46 3.62 7.08 -15.50
N ASN A 47 3.84 8.00 -16.42
CA ASN A 47 5.10 8.12 -17.17
C ASN A 47 6.25 8.62 -16.29
N GLY A 48 5.94 9.35 -15.22
CA GLY A 48 6.91 9.88 -14.26
C GLY A 48 7.54 8.82 -13.37
N VAL A 49 6.98 7.60 -13.28
CA VAL A 49 7.50 6.56 -12.38
C VAL A 49 8.89 6.11 -12.80
N ALA A 50 9.88 6.27 -11.92
CA ALA A 50 11.25 5.82 -12.14
C ALA A 50 11.83 5.11 -10.92
N ARG A 51 12.71 4.13 -11.15
CA ARG A 51 13.41 3.37 -10.08
C ARG A 51 14.11 4.27 -9.08
N ALA A 52 14.77 5.33 -9.55
CA ALA A 52 15.49 6.28 -8.70
C ALA A 52 14.60 6.97 -7.65
N GLN A 53 13.28 7.00 -7.86
CA GLN A 53 12.32 7.59 -6.92
C GLN A 53 11.76 6.56 -5.91
N LEU A 54 12.03 5.28 -6.11
CA LEU A 54 11.41 4.17 -5.38
C LEU A 54 12.44 3.38 -4.59
N GLU A 55 13.57 3.09 -5.22
CA GLU A 55 14.67 2.34 -4.64
C GLU A 55 15.19 2.93 -3.32
N PRO A 56 15.29 4.26 -3.12
CA PRO A 56 15.76 4.81 -1.85
C PRO A 56 14.92 4.35 -0.65
N VAL A 57 13.59 4.32 -0.77
CA VAL A 57 12.73 3.87 0.33
C VAL A 57 12.94 2.39 0.65
N VAL A 58 13.13 1.56 -0.39
CA VAL A 58 13.40 0.13 -0.22
C VAL A 58 14.73 -0.08 0.50
N ARG A 59 15.77 0.65 0.09
CA ARG A 59 17.12 0.59 0.69
C ARG A 59 17.14 1.11 2.12
N ASP A 60 16.38 2.16 2.41
CA ASP A 60 16.24 2.74 3.74
C ASP A 60 15.61 1.71 4.69
N LEU A 61 14.39 1.26 4.38
CA LEU A 61 13.64 0.36 5.27
C LEU A 61 14.31 -1.01 5.41
N SER A 62 14.97 -1.52 4.36
CA SER A 62 15.69 -2.80 4.42
C SER A 62 16.99 -2.78 5.21
N GLY A 63 17.46 -1.60 5.60
CA GLY A 63 18.75 -1.41 6.26
C GLY A 63 19.95 -1.49 5.32
N GLU A 64 19.75 -1.52 4.00
CA GLU A 64 20.85 -1.47 3.02
C GLU A 64 21.63 -0.15 3.12
N GLN A 65 20.96 0.94 3.49
CA GLN A 65 21.60 2.24 3.72
C GLN A 65 21.08 2.93 4.97
N ALA A 66 21.87 3.88 5.48
CA ALA A 66 21.43 4.79 6.52
C ALA A 66 20.47 5.84 5.94
N THR A 67 19.49 6.23 6.74
CA THR A 67 18.53 7.30 6.44
C THR A 67 18.38 8.24 7.63
N THR A 68 17.48 9.23 7.52
CA THR A 68 17.15 10.13 8.63
C THR A 68 15.80 9.74 9.23
N VAL A 69 15.77 9.55 10.55
CA VAL A 69 14.53 9.32 11.34
C VAL A 69 14.61 10.18 12.59
N GLY A 70 13.63 11.05 12.82
CA GLY A 70 13.63 11.95 13.99
C GLY A 70 14.80 12.94 13.99
N GLY A 71 15.25 13.35 12.79
CA GLY A 71 16.40 14.24 12.63
C GLY A 71 17.77 13.61 12.93
N GLN A 72 17.82 12.30 13.21
CA GLN A 72 19.06 11.57 13.47
C GLN A 72 19.35 10.57 12.35
N THR A 73 20.64 10.30 12.11
CA THR A 73 21.03 9.21 11.20
C THR A 73 20.66 7.87 11.82
N TYR A 74 19.96 7.02 11.07
CA TYR A 74 19.48 5.73 11.52
C TYR A 74 19.61 4.69 10.41
N THR A 75 20.06 3.48 10.76
CA THR A 75 20.11 2.32 9.85
C THR A 75 19.26 1.21 10.47
N PHE A 76 18.38 0.60 9.68
CA PHE A 76 17.55 -0.53 10.11
C PHE A 76 18.39 -1.82 10.18
N SER A 77 19.34 -1.89 11.12
CA SER A 77 20.22 -3.04 11.31
C SER A 77 19.52 -4.24 11.97
N ALA A 78 18.36 -4.00 12.58
CA ALA A 78 17.48 -5.01 13.14
C ALA A 78 16.12 -5.01 12.41
N PRO A 79 15.47 -6.17 12.25
CA PRO A 79 14.18 -6.28 11.58
C PRO A 79 13.07 -5.48 12.25
N ARG A 80 12.08 -5.05 11.44
CA ARG A 80 10.92 -4.26 11.84
C ARG A 80 9.82 -5.13 12.47
N TYR A 81 10.15 -5.96 13.46
CA TYR A 81 9.18 -6.84 14.10
C TYR A 81 8.23 -6.05 15.01
N SER A 82 6.93 -6.17 14.79
CA SER A 82 5.90 -5.49 15.60
C SER A 82 5.94 -5.93 17.07
N ASN A 83 6.28 -7.19 17.33
CA ASN A 83 6.40 -7.73 18.70
C ASN A 83 7.59 -7.15 19.51
N ASN A 84 8.50 -6.41 18.87
CA ASN A 84 9.57 -5.70 19.56
C ASN A 84 9.12 -4.33 20.08
N HIS A 85 7.92 -3.87 19.73
CA HIS A 85 7.36 -2.65 20.30
C HIS A 85 7.20 -2.80 21.82
N VAL A 86 7.59 -1.77 22.57
CA VAL A 86 7.44 -1.71 24.03
C VAL A 86 6.48 -0.58 24.36
N PRO A 87 5.34 -0.86 25.02
CA PRO A 87 4.34 0.17 25.29
C PRO A 87 4.90 1.41 25.96
N GLY A 88 4.56 2.57 25.41
CA GLY A 88 5.09 3.87 25.86
C GLY A 88 6.55 4.16 25.48
N GLN A 89 7.24 3.25 24.78
CA GLN A 89 8.58 3.45 24.24
C GLN A 89 8.56 3.31 22.71
N TRP A 90 8.87 4.40 22.02
CA TRP A 90 8.83 4.48 20.55
C TRP A 90 10.25 4.46 19.96
N SER A 91 10.97 3.39 20.22
CA SER A 91 12.40 3.25 19.88
C SER A 91 12.78 1.95 19.17
N ALA A 92 11.90 0.97 19.09
CA ALA A 92 12.14 -0.26 18.34
C ALA A 92 12.25 0.03 16.83
N PRO A 93 12.84 -0.89 16.03
CA PRO A 93 12.93 -0.70 14.59
C PRO A 93 11.57 -0.49 13.90
N ILE A 94 10.49 -1.13 14.38
CA ILE A 94 9.14 -0.88 13.88
C ILE A 94 8.69 0.57 14.17
N ASP A 95 8.91 1.06 15.39
CA ASP A 95 8.58 2.44 15.77
C ASP A 95 9.35 3.48 14.91
N LYS A 96 10.60 3.16 14.58
CA LYS A 96 11.43 3.99 13.68
C LYS A 96 10.93 3.95 12.24
N ALA A 97 10.38 2.84 11.78
CA ALA A 97 9.76 2.74 10.47
C ALA A 97 8.45 3.52 10.39
N GLU A 98 7.60 3.43 11.42
CA GLU A 98 6.40 4.25 11.56
C GLU A 98 6.75 5.74 11.53
N GLN A 99 7.75 6.15 12.32
CA GLN A 99 8.26 7.52 12.35
C GLN A 99 8.77 7.98 10.98
N TYR A 100 9.54 7.12 10.29
CA TYR A 100 10.04 7.40 8.95
C TYR A 100 8.91 7.65 7.95
N ILE A 101 7.87 6.79 7.90
CA ILE A 101 6.72 6.99 7.02
C ILE A 101 5.97 8.28 7.37
N TYR A 102 5.75 8.53 8.66
CA TYR A 102 5.07 9.73 9.14
C TYR A 102 5.79 11.00 8.67
N GLU A 103 7.11 11.07 8.87
CA GLU A 103 7.93 12.22 8.51
C GLU A 103 7.94 12.46 6.99
N LYS A 104 8.04 11.40 6.19
CA LYS A 104 7.94 11.51 4.72
C LYS A 104 6.59 12.07 4.30
N MET A 105 5.49 11.49 4.80
CA MET A 105 4.14 11.96 4.48
C MET A 105 3.90 13.40 4.93
N ALA A 106 4.32 13.75 6.15
CA ALA A 106 4.17 15.09 6.68
C ALA A 106 4.94 16.12 5.83
N GLY A 107 6.13 15.75 5.34
CA GLY A 107 6.93 16.57 4.44
C GLY A 107 6.34 16.76 3.03
N TYR A 108 5.33 15.97 2.63
CA TYR A 108 4.69 16.10 1.31
C TYR A 108 3.56 17.12 1.26
N GLY A 109 3.15 17.68 2.41
CA GLY A 109 2.04 18.65 2.45
C GLY A 109 0.66 18.01 2.29
N LEU A 110 0.49 16.76 2.76
CA LEU A 110 -0.82 16.12 2.83
C LEU A 110 -1.78 16.91 3.76
N SER A 111 -3.09 16.77 3.55
CA SER A 111 -4.12 17.46 4.36
C SER A 111 -4.09 17.06 5.83
N SER A 112 -3.73 15.81 6.14
CA SER A 112 -3.39 15.38 7.51
C SER A 112 -2.46 14.17 7.50
N VAL A 113 -1.68 14.03 8.57
CA VAL A 113 -0.88 12.84 8.87
C VAL A 113 -1.02 12.53 10.36
N LYS A 114 -1.37 11.29 10.71
CA LYS A 114 -1.59 10.87 12.10
C LYS A 114 -1.16 9.43 12.33
N TYR A 115 -0.82 9.12 13.57
CA TYR A 115 -0.78 7.74 14.04
C TYR A 115 -2.19 7.29 14.44
N GLN A 116 -2.53 6.04 14.14
CA GLN A 116 -3.66 5.34 14.74
C GLN A 116 -3.10 4.22 15.61
N VAL A 117 -3.07 4.47 16.92
CA VAL A 117 -2.69 3.45 17.91
C VAL A 117 -3.81 2.42 18.01
N PHE A 118 -3.44 1.15 18.08
CA PHE A 118 -4.37 0.05 18.28
C PHE A 118 -3.85 -0.88 19.39
N PRO A 119 -4.76 -1.50 20.17
CA PRO A 119 -4.36 -2.43 21.21
C PRO A 119 -3.74 -3.68 20.60
N GLY A 120 -2.86 -4.31 21.38
CA GLY A 120 -2.32 -5.63 21.08
C GLY A 120 -3.39 -6.71 20.85
N ASP A 121 -2.96 -7.86 20.32
CA ASP A 121 -3.86 -8.99 20.02
C ASP A 121 -4.33 -9.74 21.29
N GLY A 122 -3.72 -9.43 22.44
CA GLY A 122 -4.00 -10.04 23.73
C GLY A 122 -3.75 -11.56 23.78
N ASN A 123 -3.04 -12.12 22.78
CA ASN A 123 -2.96 -13.56 22.51
C ASN A 123 -1.51 -14.02 22.18
N ALA A 124 -1.37 -15.27 21.71
CA ALA A 124 -0.16 -16.11 21.65
C ALA A 124 1.10 -15.51 20.99
N MET A 125 1.01 -14.40 20.26
CA MET A 125 2.15 -13.74 19.59
C MET A 125 2.81 -12.64 20.45
N ASN A 126 2.27 -12.35 21.65
CA ASN A 126 2.79 -11.36 22.60
C ASN A 126 2.97 -9.96 22.00
N PHE A 127 2.04 -9.54 21.14
CA PHE A 127 2.02 -8.20 20.55
C PHE A 127 1.25 -7.25 21.47
N PRO A 128 1.90 -6.21 22.06
CA PRO A 128 1.31 -5.48 23.18
C PRO A 128 0.46 -4.26 22.77
N GLU A 129 0.95 -3.46 21.83
CA GLU A 129 0.26 -2.35 21.14
C GLU A 129 1.05 -2.05 19.84
N GLY A 130 0.46 -1.32 18.89
CA GLY A 130 1.18 -0.82 17.73
C GLY A 130 0.45 0.32 17.02
N ARG A 131 1.00 0.79 15.90
CA ARG A 131 0.47 2.00 15.24
C ARG A 131 0.45 1.89 13.73
N ASN A 132 -0.72 2.16 13.15
CA ASN A 132 -0.79 2.48 11.73
C ASN A 132 -0.38 3.93 11.51
N VAL A 133 0.27 4.22 10.38
CA VAL A 133 0.54 5.60 9.93
C VAL A 133 -0.44 5.97 8.83
N ILE A 134 -1.23 7.01 9.05
CA ILE A 134 -2.30 7.44 8.14
C ILE A 134 -2.00 8.84 7.62
N GLY A 135 -1.74 8.94 6.31
CA GLY A 135 -1.70 10.20 5.56
C GLY A 135 -2.98 10.38 4.74
N GLN A 136 -3.44 11.62 4.56
CA GLN A 136 -4.68 11.91 3.83
C GLN A 136 -4.56 13.13 2.94
N ILE A 137 -5.02 13.01 1.69
CA ILE A 137 -5.37 14.14 0.82
C ILE A 137 -6.89 14.24 0.81
N THR A 138 -7.45 15.34 1.29
CA THR A 138 -8.91 15.55 1.29
C THR A 138 -9.41 15.86 -0.12
N GLY A 139 -10.47 15.18 -0.54
CA GLY A 139 -11.11 15.42 -1.83
C GLY A 139 -11.79 16.79 -1.90
N THR A 140 -12.09 17.23 -3.12
CA THR A 140 -12.72 18.53 -3.38
C THR A 140 -14.22 18.40 -3.63
N SER A 141 -14.62 17.62 -4.64
CA SER A 141 -16.01 17.46 -5.05
C SER A 141 -16.75 16.35 -4.29
N ARG A 142 -16.04 15.32 -3.82
CA ARG A 142 -16.56 14.14 -3.11
C ARG A 142 -15.69 13.80 -1.88
N PRO A 143 -15.49 14.73 -0.93
CA PRO A 143 -14.58 14.53 0.21
C PRO A 143 -14.99 13.40 1.15
N SER A 144 -16.25 13.00 1.18
CA SER A 144 -16.75 11.90 2.03
C SER A 144 -16.49 10.51 1.44
N GLU A 145 -16.16 10.42 0.15
CA GLU A 145 -15.79 9.15 -0.50
C GLU A 145 -14.27 8.95 -0.38
N ILE A 146 -13.88 7.83 0.21
CA ILE A 146 -12.50 7.54 0.57
C ILE A 146 -11.96 6.39 -0.27
N VAL A 147 -10.82 6.60 -0.89
CA VAL A 147 -10.00 5.54 -1.50
C VAL A 147 -8.80 5.28 -0.59
N VAL A 148 -8.63 4.02 -0.18
CA VAL A 148 -7.50 3.60 0.67
C VAL A 148 -6.37 3.05 -0.20
N VAL A 149 -5.16 3.47 0.09
CA VAL A 149 -3.92 2.94 -0.49
C VAL A 149 -3.07 2.40 0.65
N GLY A 150 -2.81 1.10 0.65
CA GLY A 150 -2.20 0.36 1.75
C GLY A 150 -0.83 -0.27 1.43
N CYS A 151 0.02 -0.35 2.44
CA CYS A 151 1.15 -1.29 2.56
C CYS A 151 1.21 -1.76 4.01
N HIS A 152 1.98 -2.81 4.34
CA HIS A 152 2.37 -3.06 5.73
C HIS A 152 3.86 -2.78 5.96
N LEU A 153 4.19 -2.39 7.19
CA LEU A 153 5.54 -1.96 7.59
C LEU A 153 6.34 -3.06 8.24
N ASP A 154 5.66 -3.91 8.98
CA ASP A 154 6.27 -4.97 9.73
C ASP A 154 6.83 -6.05 8.82
N VAL A 155 7.64 -6.89 9.44
CA VAL A 155 8.21 -8.09 8.85
C VAL A 155 8.07 -9.19 9.88
N MET A 156 8.14 -10.45 9.48
CA MET A 156 8.38 -11.54 10.42
C MET A 156 9.54 -12.42 9.96
N ASN A 157 10.07 -13.23 10.88
CA ASN A 157 10.77 -14.44 10.50
C ASN A 157 9.92 -15.65 10.92
N ASP A 158 9.51 -16.45 9.95
CA ASP A 158 8.91 -17.75 10.25
C ASP A 158 10.01 -18.68 10.79
N ALA A 159 9.71 -19.39 11.89
CA ALA A 159 10.57 -20.41 12.46
C ALA A 159 10.83 -21.60 11.50
N ALA A 160 10.02 -21.76 10.44
CA ALA A 160 10.17 -22.77 9.40
C ALA A 160 11.18 -22.40 8.29
N TRP A 161 11.63 -21.14 8.22
CA TRP A 161 12.64 -20.68 7.26
C TRP A 161 14.01 -20.51 7.95
N PRO A 162 15.14 -20.67 7.24
CA PRO A 162 16.46 -20.62 7.87
C PRO A 162 16.61 -19.37 8.71
N LYS A 163 16.93 -19.53 10.00
CA LYS A 163 17.15 -18.43 10.94
C LYS A 163 18.12 -17.41 10.33
N GLY A 164 17.59 -16.27 9.92
CA GLY A 164 18.31 -15.19 9.27
C GLY A 164 17.62 -13.85 9.50
N SER A 165 18.33 -12.75 9.22
CA SER A 165 17.75 -11.41 9.25
C SER A 165 16.61 -11.32 8.23
N ALA A 166 15.47 -10.74 8.62
CA ALA A 166 14.35 -10.41 7.75
C ALA A 166 14.45 -8.91 7.37
N PRO A 167 15.21 -8.55 6.32
CA PRO A 167 15.33 -7.15 5.90
C PRO A 167 14.00 -6.60 5.35
N GLY A 168 13.14 -7.48 4.83
CA GLY A 168 11.82 -7.14 4.31
C GLY A 168 11.85 -6.10 3.19
N ALA A 169 12.77 -6.28 2.24
CA ALA A 169 12.97 -5.37 1.11
C ALA A 169 11.83 -5.47 0.08
N ASP A 170 11.43 -6.70 -0.28
CA ASP A 170 10.29 -6.91 -1.16
C ASP A 170 8.98 -6.95 -0.36
N ASP A 171 9.01 -7.65 0.77
CA ASP A 171 7.92 -7.85 1.71
C ASP A 171 8.21 -7.10 3.04
N ASN A 172 7.74 -5.87 3.24
CA ASN A 172 6.97 -5.08 2.26
C ASN A 172 7.45 -3.61 2.13
N ALA A 173 8.77 -3.39 2.24
CA ALA A 173 9.37 -2.09 1.94
C ALA A 173 9.09 -1.64 0.48
N SER A 174 8.89 -2.58 -0.44
CA SER A 174 8.54 -2.28 -1.84
C SER A 174 7.13 -1.68 -1.99
N GLY A 175 6.13 -2.19 -1.25
CA GLY A 175 4.78 -1.63 -1.20
C GLY A 175 4.77 -0.27 -0.52
N CYS A 176 5.52 -0.09 0.58
CA CYS A 176 5.61 1.20 1.24
C CYS A 176 6.36 2.25 0.42
N SER A 177 7.33 1.84 -0.41
CA SER A 177 7.93 2.72 -1.41
C SER A 177 6.92 3.24 -2.43
N ALA A 178 6.07 2.36 -2.97
CA ALA A 178 5.00 2.74 -3.88
C ALA A 178 3.97 3.67 -3.21
N LEU A 179 3.62 3.38 -1.96
CA LEU A 179 2.72 4.20 -1.14
C LEU A 179 3.25 5.62 -0.95
N LEU A 180 4.51 5.77 -0.51
CA LEU A 180 5.13 7.09 -0.34
C LEU A 180 5.29 7.83 -1.67
N TYR A 181 5.59 7.13 -2.77
CA TYR A 181 5.66 7.74 -4.08
C TYR A 181 4.31 8.32 -4.50
N MET A 182 3.22 7.55 -4.36
CA MET A 182 1.87 8.05 -4.68
C MET A 182 1.48 9.22 -3.79
N ALA A 183 1.72 9.14 -2.48
CA ALA A 183 1.44 10.24 -1.55
C ALA A 183 2.14 11.53 -1.98
N ARG A 184 3.45 11.45 -2.28
CA ARG A 184 4.26 12.59 -2.74
C ARG A 184 3.75 13.17 -4.05
N MET A 185 3.48 12.32 -5.03
CA MET A 185 3.12 12.77 -6.37
C MET A 185 1.68 13.31 -6.44
N MET A 186 0.77 12.77 -5.64
CA MET A 186 -0.64 13.19 -5.62
C MET A 186 -0.88 14.43 -4.76
N ALA A 187 0.01 14.77 -3.82
CA ALA A 187 -0.13 15.94 -2.95
C ALA A 187 -0.27 17.27 -3.72
N GLY A 188 0.31 17.36 -4.92
CA GLY A 188 0.20 18.55 -5.78
C GLY A 188 -1.08 18.65 -6.60
N TYR A 189 -2.00 17.68 -6.51
CA TYR A 189 -3.20 17.62 -7.34
C TYR A 189 -4.47 17.84 -6.52
N LYS A 190 -5.47 18.46 -7.16
CA LYS A 190 -6.84 18.50 -6.64
C LYS A 190 -7.54 17.21 -7.01
N LEU A 191 -7.83 16.39 -6.01
CA LEU A 191 -8.53 15.13 -6.18
C LEU A 191 -10.03 15.33 -5.93
N ASP A 192 -10.87 14.60 -6.65
CA ASP A 192 -12.31 14.60 -6.39
C ASP A 192 -12.63 13.97 -5.04
N ARG A 193 -11.97 12.86 -4.74
CA ARG A 193 -12.17 12.05 -3.54
C ARG A 193 -11.04 12.21 -2.54
N THR A 194 -11.35 11.86 -1.30
CA THR A 194 -10.33 11.70 -0.29
C THR A 194 -9.51 10.47 -0.59
N VAL A 195 -8.19 10.61 -0.60
CA VAL A 195 -7.25 9.49 -0.70
C VAL A 195 -6.52 9.36 0.61
N ARG A 196 -6.58 8.17 1.19
CA ARG A 196 -5.97 7.84 2.47
C ARG A 196 -4.86 6.81 2.25
N PHE A 197 -3.63 7.22 2.51
CA PHE A 197 -2.45 6.38 2.48
C PHE A 197 -2.24 5.80 3.87
N ILE A 198 -2.23 4.47 3.99
CA ILE A 198 -2.08 3.80 5.29
C ILE A 198 -0.93 2.81 5.21
N ALA A 199 0.07 3.03 6.04
CA ALA A 199 1.08 2.03 6.33
C ALA A 199 0.64 1.28 7.59
N PHE A 200 0.21 0.03 7.41
CA PHE A 200 -0.29 -0.83 8.47
C PHE A 200 0.87 -1.46 9.25
N ASP A 201 0.66 -1.66 10.54
CA ASP A 201 1.55 -2.44 11.39
C ASP A 201 0.90 -3.79 11.74
N ALA A 202 1.70 -4.77 12.15
CA ALA A 202 1.27 -6.10 12.57
C ALA A 202 0.40 -6.85 11.53
N GLU A 203 0.79 -6.81 10.26
CA GLU A 203 0.24 -7.69 9.22
C GLU A 203 0.68 -9.13 9.46
N GLU A 204 1.99 -9.32 9.64
CA GLU A 204 2.67 -10.60 9.73
C GLU A 204 2.40 -11.29 11.08
N ASN A 205 1.85 -10.53 12.04
CA ASN A 205 1.42 -11.05 13.33
C ASN A 205 0.03 -11.67 13.29
N ALA A 206 -0.62 -11.77 12.11
CA ALA A 206 -1.90 -12.43 11.96
C ALA A 206 -1.77 -13.96 12.13
N PRO A 207 -2.43 -14.58 13.13
CA PRO A 207 -2.49 -16.02 13.18
C PRO A 207 -3.32 -16.53 12.00
N TRP A 208 -2.77 -17.48 11.22
CA TRP A 208 -3.51 -18.17 10.15
C TRP A 208 -4.86 -18.74 10.63
N SER A 209 -4.93 -19.14 11.91
CA SER A 209 -6.15 -19.64 12.57
C SER A 209 -7.26 -18.60 12.77
N ASN A 210 -6.99 -17.30 12.60
CA ASN A 210 -8.00 -16.23 12.63
C ASN A 210 -8.56 -15.90 11.24
N GLY A 211 -8.46 -16.84 10.28
CA GLY A 211 -8.95 -16.66 8.91
C GLY A 211 -8.19 -15.60 8.10
N GLY A 212 -6.94 -15.29 8.48
CA GLY A 212 -6.11 -14.27 7.82
C GLY A 212 -6.44 -12.83 8.20
N ASN A 213 -7.18 -12.59 9.29
CA ASN A 213 -7.42 -11.23 9.78
C ASN A 213 -6.15 -10.62 10.37
N THR A 214 -5.64 -9.60 9.66
CA THR A 214 -4.47 -8.79 10.02
C THR A 214 -4.78 -7.80 11.13
N VAL A 215 -3.83 -7.54 12.02
CA VAL A 215 -4.10 -6.85 13.31
C VAL A 215 -4.32 -5.35 13.09
N GLY A 216 -3.33 -4.64 12.53
CA GLY A 216 -3.42 -3.19 12.34
C GLY A 216 -4.48 -2.77 11.31
N SER A 217 -4.52 -3.43 10.15
CA SER A 217 -5.54 -3.21 9.11
C SER A 217 -6.93 -3.65 9.56
N GLY A 218 -7.06 -4.76 10.30
CA GLY A 218 -8.33 -5.19 10.88
C GLY A 218 -8.89 -4.17 11.85
N TYR A 219 -8.05 -3.61 12.73
CA TYR A 219 -8.44 -2.51 13.60
C TYR A 219 -8.87 -1.27 12.79
N ASN A 220 -8.09 -0.88 11.77
CA ASN A 220 -8.43 0.28 10.93
C ASN A 220 -9.80 0.11 10.23
N ALA A 221 -10.05 -1.07 9.66
CA ALA A 221 -11.31 -1.39 9.02
C ALA A 221 -12.49 -1.35 10.01
N ALA A 222 -12.30 -1.89 11.22
CA ALA A 222 -13.30 -1.84 12.28
C ALA A 222 -13.62 -0.39 12.70
N GLN A 223 -12.60 0.45 12.88
CA GLN A 223 -12.80 1.87 13.20
C GLN A 223 -13.51 2.62 12.06
N SER A 224 -13.13 2.36 10.80
CA SER A 224 -13.78 2.97 9.63
C SER A 224 -15.27 2.58 9.56
N LYS A 225 -15.60 1.32 9.86
CA LYS A 225 -16.98 0.83 9.95
C LYS A 225 -17.76 1.51 11.09
N LEU A 226 -17.18 1.63 12.27
CA LEU A 226 -17.80 2.31 13.42
C LEU A 226 -18.06 3.79 13.13
N ALA A 227 -17.11 4.45 12.47
CA ALA A 227 -17.22 5.84 12.03
C ALA A 227 -18.15 6.02 10.81
N LYS A 228 -18.70 4.94 10.24
CA LYS A 228 -19.55 4.93 9.04
C LYS A 228 -18.89 5.63 7.85
N GLU A 229 -17.58 5.47 7.72
CA GLU A 229 -16.83 6.05 6.60
C GLU A 229 -17.23 5.38 5.28
N LYS A 230 -17.37 6.18 4.22
CA LYS A 230 -17.72 5.69 2.89
C LYS A 230 -16.45 5.33 2.12
N ILE A 231 -15.88 4.17 2.45
CA ILE A 231 -14.76 3.59 1.69
C ILE A 231 -15.31 3.06 0.35
N VAL A 232 -14.86 3.66 -0.76
CA VAL A 232 -15.31 3.33 -2.13
C VAL A 232 -14.25 2.57 -2.93
N GLY A 233 -13.12 2.24 -2.31
CA GLY A 233 -12.06 1.46 -2.94
C GLY A 233 -10.87 1.32 -2.00
N MET A 234 -10.17 0.20 -2.12
CA MET A 234 -8.92 -0.05 -1.41
C MET A 234 -7.96 -0.81 -2.33
N ILE A 235 -6.69 -0.40 -2.31
CA ILE A 235 -5.60 -1.04 -3.02
C ILE A 235 -4.52 -1.35 -1.99
N GLN A 236 -4.22 -2.62 -1.77
CA GLN A 236 -3.06 -3.07 -1.01
C GLN A 236 -1.89 -3.30 -1.95
N MET A 237 -0.71 -2.87 -1.56
CA MET A 237 0.54 -3.14 -2.27
C MET A 237 1.42 -4.02 -1.41
N ASP A 238 1.72 -5.22 -1.91
CA ASP A 238 2.48 -6.24 -1.22
C ASP A 238 3.38 -7.02 -2.18
N GLY A 239 4.70 -7.00 -1.96
CA GLY A 239 5.66 -7.69 -2.83
C GLY A 239 5.70 -7.17 -4.28
N LEU A 240 6.21 -5.96 -4.50
CA LEU A 240 6.21 -5.28 -5.82
C LEU A 240 7.54 -5.36 -6.60
N ALA A 241 8.62 -5.87 -6.01
CA ALA A 241 9.98 -5.74 -6.53
C ALA A 241 10.63 -7.06 -7.02
N TYR A 242 10.06 -8.24 -6.73
CA TYR A 242 10.54 -9.52 -7.26
C TYR A 242 9.91 -9.90 -8.62
N ASN A 243 10.73 -10.49 -9.49
CA ASN A 243 10.28 -11.10 -10.75
C ASN A 243 10.98 -12.47 -10.93
N PRO A 244 10.24 -13.58 -10.84
CA PRO A 244 10.83 -14.92 -10.94
C PRO A 244 11.29 -15.29 -12.36
N VAL A 245 10.77 -14.64 -13.41
CA VAL A 245 11.07 -15.03 -14.80
C VAL A 245 12.10 -14.07 -15.41
N GLN A 246 13.34 -14.53 -15.56
CA GLN A 246 14.43 -13.73 -16.14
C GLN A 246 14.29 -13.52 -17.66
N SER A 247 13.54 -14.35 -18.38
CA SER A 247 13.57 -14.45 -19.85
C SER A 247 12.35 -13.90 -20.61
N ALA A 248 11.24 -13.54 -19.94
CA ALA A 248 9.96 -13.22 -20.62
C ALA A 248 9.50 -11.74 -20.51
N GLY A 249 10.36 -10.84 -20.02
CA GLY A 249 9.92 -9.50 -19.62
C GLY A 249 9.17 -9.52 -18.28
N ALA A 250 8.67 -8.38 -17.83
CA ALA A 250 7.75 -8.38 -16.70
C ALA A 250 6.43 -9.00 -17.16
N VAL A 251 6.03 -10.12 -16.58
CA VAL A 251 4.64 -10.60 -16.64
C VAL A 251 3.93 -9.99 -15.45
N MET A 252 2.65 -9.65 -15.48
CA MET A 252 1.86 -9.39 -14.26
C MET A 252 0.58 -10.20 -14.45
N GLU A 253 0.31 -11.09 -13.52
CA GLU A 253 -0.86 -11.97 -13.57
C GLU A 253 -1.97 -11.35 -12.75
N MET A 254 -3.18 -11.31 -13.31
CA MET A 254 -4.35 -10.83 -12.62
C MET A 254 -5.18 -12.01 -12.14
N HIS A 255 -5.15 -12.25 -10.83
CA HIS A 255 -5.92 -13.32 -10.20
C HIS A 255 -7.22 -12.75 -9.65
N VAL A 256 -8.34 -13.35 -10.03
CA VAL A 256 -9.68 -13.05 -9.48
C VAL A 256 -10.24 -14.28 -8.78
N ARG A 257 -11.21 -14.13 -7.87
CA ARG A 257 -11.78 -15.29 -7.17
C ARG A 257 -12.53 -16.17 -8.17
N LYS A 258 -12.56 -17.48 -7.91
CA LYS A 258 -13.33 -18.44 -8.71
C LYS A 258 -14.82 -18.07 -8.67
N SER A 259 -15.51 -18.23 -9.81
CA SER A 259 -16.84 -17.64 -10.11
C SER A 259 -17.96 -17.96 -9.11
N THR A 260 -17.85 -19.00 -8.28
CA THR A 260 -18.85 -19.32 -7.26
C THR A 260 -18.78 -18.41 -6.02
N ALA A 261 -17.72 -17.62 -5.87
CA ALA A 261 -17.52 -16.65 -4.78
C ALA A 261 -17.51 -15.18 -5.26
N ASP A 262 -17.73 -14.94 -6.55
CA ASP A 262 -17.82 -13.59 -7.12
C ASP A 262 -19.18 -13.00 -6.75
N ALA A 263 -19.22 -12.29 -5.62
CA ALA A 263 -20.38 -11.66 -5.03
C ALA A 263 -20.97 -10.57 -5.94
N GLY A 264 -21.65 -10.98 -7.02
CA GLY A 264 -22.36 -10.09 -7.93
C GLY A 264 -21.56 -9.55 -9.13
N GLY A 265 -20.39 -10.11 -9.47
CA GLY A 265 -19.62 -9.72 -10.66
C GLY A 265 -18.55 -8.64 -10.42
N ILE A 266 -18.23 -8.35 -9.15
CA ILE A 266 -17.28 -7.30 -8.77
C ILE A 266 -15.85 -7.62 -9.24
N ASP A 267 -15.49 -8.90 -9.26
CA ASP A 267 -14.17 -9.34 -9.69
C ASP A 267 -13.97 -9.08 -11.20
N LEU A 268 -15.01 -9.32 -12.00
CA LEU A 268 -15.03 -8.99 -13.43
C LEU A 268 -14.98 -7.47 -13.66
N ALA A 269 -15.68 -6.69 -12.84
CA ALA A 269 -15.67 -5.23 -12.92
C ALA A 269 -14.28 -4.66 -12.58
N MET A 270 -13.62 -5.17 -11.54
CA MET A 270 -12.24 -4.84 -11.21
C MET A 270 -11.33 -5.23 -12.37
N TYR A 271 -11.34 -6.48 -12.81
CA TYR A 271 -10.53 -6.93 -13.95
C TYR A 271 -10.67 -6.01 -15.18
N THR A 272 -11.91 -5.65 -15.52
CA THR A 272 -12.21 -4.75 -16.64
C THR A 272 -11.60 -3.37 -16.42
N MET A 273 -11.77 -2.78 -15.24
CA MET A 273 -11.16 -1.50 -14.89
C MET A 273 -9.63 -1.54 -15.02
N TRP A 274 -8.97 -2.58 -14.51
CA TRP A 274 -7.51 -2.74 -14.58
C TRP A 274 -7.02 -2.93 -16.02
N ARG A 275 -7.71 -3.75 -16.82
CA ARG A 275 -7.39 -3.92 -18.25
C ARG A 275 -7.54 -2.61 -19.03
N ASP A 276 -8.62 -1.88 -18.81
CA ASP A 276 -8.91 -0.63 -19.50
C ASP A 276 -7.89 0.46 -19.11
N ALA A 277 -7.52 0.53 -17.83
CA ALA A 277 -6.42 1.36 -17.33
C ALA A 277 -5.10 1.11 -18.07
N ILE A 278 -4.68 -0.16 -18.17
CA ILE A 278 -3.44 -0.56 -18.84
C ILE A 278 -3.44 -0.12 -20.31
N THR A 279 -4.58 -0.34 -20.99
CA THR A 279 -4.76 0.00 -22.40
C THR A 279 -4.76 1.52 -22.60
N THR A 280 -5.56 2.26 -21.83
CA THR A 280 -5.72 3.71 -21.94
C THR A 280 -4.41 4.47 -21.70
N TYR A 281 -3.54 3.97 -20.81
CA TYR A 281 -2.26 4.62 -20.49
C TYR A 281 -1.05 3.95 -21.16
N GLY A 282 -1.26 3.01 -22.08
CA GLY A 282 -0.19 2.41 -22.88
C GLY A 282 0.87 1.66 -22.05
N ILE A 283 0.47 1.02 -20.96
CA ILE A 283 1.39 0.28 -20.08
C ILE A 283 1.80 -1.03 -20.77
N THR A 284 3.01 -1.07 -21.31
CA THR A 284 3.58 -2.24 -22.00
C THR A 284 4.19 -3.26 -21.04
N GLY A 285 4.28 -4.53 -21.45
CA GLY A 285 4.82 -5.61 -20.60
C GLY A 285 3.75 -6.17 -19.66
N PHE A 286 2.52 -6.30 -20.17
CA PHE A 286 1.39 -6.85 -19.46
C PHE A 286 0.72 -7.93 -20.33
N VAL A 287 0.55 -9.12 -19.77
CA VAL A 287 -0.23 -10.19 -20.39
C VAL A 287 -1.34 -10.53 -19.39
N PRO A 288 -2.60 -10.12 -19.63
CA PRO A 288 -3.70 -10.51 -18.77
C PRO A 288 -3.94 -12.01 -18.95
N THR A 289 -3.46 -12.81 -18.03
CA THR A 289 -3.81 -14.23 -17.92
C THR A 289 -5.00 -14.38 -16.99
N LYS A 290 -5.97 -15.23 -17.37
CA LYS A 290 -7.06 -15.68 -16.50
C LYS A 290 -6.63 -16.88 -15.67
#